data_AF-A0A2M8EZ29-F1
#
_entry.id   AF-A0A2M8EZ29-F1
#
_cell.length_a   1.000
_cell.length_b   1.000
_cell.length_c   1.000
_cell.angle_alpha   90.00
_cell.angle_beta   90.00
_cell.angle_gamma   90.00
#
_symmetry.space_group_name_H-M   'P 1'
#
loop_
_entity.id
_entity.type
_entity.pdbx_description
1 polymer ?
#
loop_
_entity_poly.entity_id
_entity_poly.type
_entity_poly.pdbx_seq_one_letter_code
_entity_poly.pdbx_strand_id
1 'polypeptide(L)'
;LLVTKENNLNSINYRISKHTLRDKISKGVNELQDVEFSETNELGRVNRVDPLGITYLRIRGMWGIENPIKVFNYVVPTEQTSEFFVNAILLKEKYLSFPERDRKNLESLVSDNFLIKDIKIKSPNNPAILMDAVLLSYKY
;
A
#
# COMPACT_ATOMS: atom_id res chain seq x y z
N LEU A 1 -14.11 -20.75 -3.22
CA LEU A 1 -12.99 -21.42 -3.92
C LEU A 1 -12.22 -20.50 -4.89
N LEU A 2 -12.85 -19.48 -5.50
CA LEU A 2 -12.15 -18.54 -6.40
C LEU A 2 -11.41 -17.41 -5.67
N VAL A 3 -11.98 -16.87 -4.57
CA VAL A 3 -11.39 -15.78 -3.76
C VAL A 3 -10.04 -16.16 -3.12
N THR A 4 -9.87 -17.43 -2.74
CA THR A 4 -8.61 -17.94 -2.17
C THR A 4 -7.49 -18.08 -3.20
N LYS A 5 -7.81 -18.23 -4.50
CA LYS A 5 -6.81 -18.31 -5.56
C LYS A 5 -6.24 -16.94 -5.91
N GLU A 6 -7.08 -15.89 -5.97
CA GLU A 6 -6.63 -14.54 -6.35
C GLU A 6 -5.79 -13.83 -5.28
N ASN A 7 -6.10 -14.02 -3.99
CA ASN A 7 -5.24 -13.54 -2.89
C ASN A 7 -3.87 -14.24 -2.90
N ASN A 8 -3.83 -15.50 -3.31
CA ASN A 8 -2.59 -16.23 -3.51
C ASN A 8 -1.84 -15.67 -4.71
N LEU A 9 -2.48 -15.50 -5.87
CA LEU A 9 -1.88 -14.93 -7.08
C LEU A 9 -1.26 -13.54 -6.88
N ASN A 10 -1.86 -12.68 -6.05
CA ASN A 10 -1.34 -11.33 -5.83
C ASN A 10 -0.25 -11.22 -4.79
N SER A 11 -0.34 -11.98 -3.69
CA SER A 11 0.81 -12.18 -2.80
C SER A 11 1.96 -12.87 -3.54
N ILE A 12 1.65 -13.78 -4.47
CA ILE A 12 2.59 -14.37 -5.41
C ILE A 12 3.12 -13.29 -6.37
N ASN A 13 2.32 -12.40 -6.95
CA ASN A 13 2.79 -11.33 -7.86
C ASN A 13 3.68 -10.30 -7.16
N TYR A 14 3.35 -9.88 -5.93
CA TYR A 14 4.22 -9.02 -5.13
C TYR A 14 5.52 -9.73 -4.76
N ARG A 15 5.45 -11.01 -4.38
CA ARG A 15 6.64 -11.86 -4.17
C ARG A 15 7.44 -12.00 -5.47
N ILE A 16 6.81 -12.20 -6.62
CA ILE A 16 7.44 -12.31 -7.94
C ILE A 16 8.12 -10.99 -8.31
N SER A 17 7.48 -9.83 -8.11
CA SER A 17 8.07 -8.52 -8.40
C SER A 17 9.30 -8.25 -7.52
N LYS A 18 9.19 -8.52 -6.21
CA LYS A 18 10.32 -8.40 -5.27
C LYS A 18 11.44 -9.38 -5.61
N HIS A 19 11.10 -10.62 -5.99
CA HIS A 19 12.06 -11.64 -6.40
C HIS A 19 12.76 -11.25 -7.71
N THR A 20 12.01 -10.75 -8.70
CA THR A 20 12.53 -10.31 -10.00
C THR A 20 13.49 -9.13 -9.85
N LEU A 21 13.18 -8.17 -8.97
CA LEU A 21 14.08 -7.06 -8.68
C LEU A 21 15.36 -7.53 -7.97
N ARG A 22 15.24 -8.40 -6.97
CA ARG A 22 16.37 -9.03 -6.29
C ARG A 22 17.25 -9.79 -7.27
N ASP A 23 16.67 -10.58 -8.18
CA ASP A 23 17.41 -11.40 -9.15
C ASP A 23 18.14 -10.54 -10.17
N LYS A 24 17.51 -9.45 -10.65
CA LYS A 24 18.17 -8.50 -11.55
C LYS A 24 19.32 -7.76 -10.87
N ILE A 25 19.15 -7.34 -9.61
CA ILE A 25 20.22 -6.71 -8.83
C ILE A 25 21.36 -7.70 -8.58
N SER A 26 21.04 -8.92 -8.15
CA SER A 26 22.01 -9.99 -7.92
C SER A 26 22.80 -10.30 -9.20
N LYS A 27 22.11 -10.46 -10.32
CA LYS A 27 22.75 -10.71 -11.63
C LYS A 27 23.67 -9.56 -12.03
N GLY A 28 23.21 -8.31 -11.94
CA GLY A 28 24.03 -7.14 -12.29
C GLY A 28 25.24 -6.93 -11.38
N VAL A 29 25.14 -7.29 -10.09
CA VAL A 29 26.29 -7.23 -9.17
C VAL A 29 27.30 -8.34 -9.45
N ASN A 30 26.84 -9.55 -9.80
CA ASN A 30 27.73 -10.67 -10.15
C ASN A 30 28.45 -10.49 -11.50
N GLU A 31 28.02 -9.55 -12.34
CA GLU A 31 28.70 -9.18 -13.59
C GLU A 31 29.93 -8.28 -13.36
N LEU A 32 30.11 -7.73 -12.14
CA LEU A 32 31.28 -6.95 -11.76
C LEU A 32 32.42 -7.87 -11.33
N GLN A 33 33.62 -7.68 -11.89
CA GLN A 33 34.83 -8.36 -11.43
C GLN A 33 35.19 -7.89 -10.00
N ASP A 34 35.66 -8.83 -9.17
CA ASP A 34 36.22 -8.62 -7.82
C ASP A 34 35.24 -8.30 -6.67
N VAL A 35 33.93 -8.44 -6.85
CA VAL A 35 32.93 -8.30 -5.77
C VAL A 35 32.18 -9.61 -5.52
N GLU A 36 31.95 -9.92 -4.24
CA GLU A 36 31.29 -11.16 -3.82
C GLU A 36 29.87 -10.86 -3.30
N PHE A 37 28.85 -11.32 -4.04
CA PHE A 37 27.47 -11.24 -3.59
C PHE A 37 27.18 -12.34 -2.56
N SER A 38 26.50 -11.97 -1.47
CA SER A 38 26.04 -12.90 -0.45
C SER A 38 24.53 -12.78 -0.27
N GLU A 39 23.86 -13.94 -0.27
CA GLU A 39 22.43 -14.00 -0.01
C GLU A 39 22.15 -13.65 1.45
N THR A 40 21.23 -12.70 1.66
CA THR A 40 20.75 -12.32 2.99
C THR A 40 19.22 -12.21 2.99
N ASN A 41 18.61 -12.02 4.16
CA ASN A 41 17.18 -11.73 4.32
C ASN A 41 16.74 -10.36 3.73
N GLU A 42 17.66 -9.60 3.14
CA GLU A 42 17.41 -8.29 2.52
C GLU A 42 17.40 -8.37 0.97
N LEU A 43 17.64 -7.27 0.26
CA LEU A 43 17.74 -7.32 -1.22
C LEU A 43 19.10 -7.88 -1.67
N GLY A 44 20.14 -7.71 -0.86
CA GLY A 44 21.45 -8.29 -1.13
C GLY A 44 22.54 -7.69 -0.25
N ARG A 45 23.68 -8.37 -0.17
CA ARG A 45 24.90 -7.85 0.45
C ARG A 45 26.07 -8.10 -0.49
N VAL A 46 26.84 -7.06 -0.75
CA VAL A 46 28.03 -7.11 -1.61
C VAL A 46 29.23 -6.95 -0.69
N ASN A 47 30.14 -7.93 -0.68
CA ASN A 47 31.37 -7.86 0.10
C ASN A 47 32.53 -7.44 -0.81
N ARG A 48 33.64 -6.98 -0.21
CA ARG A 48 34.89 -6.60 -0.91
C ARG A 48 34.72 -5.41 -1.86
N VAL A 49 34.02 -4.39 -1.38
CA VAL A 49 33.74 -3.16 -2.17
C VAL A 49 34.94 -2.20 -2.19
N ASP A 50 35.96 -2.47 -1.37
CA ASP A 50 37.20 -1.70 -1.28
C ASP A 50 38.41 -2.51 -1.76
N PRO A 51 39.51 -1.84 -2.19
CA PRO A 51 40.74 -2.52 -2.62
C PRO A 51 41.39 -3.40 -1.55
N LEU A 52 41.13 -3.17 -0.25
CA LEU A 52 41.66 -3.98 0.86
C LEU A 52 40.74 -5.16 1.21
N GLY A 53 39.54 -5.23 0.62
CA GLY A 53 38.58 -6.34 0.76
C GLY A 53 37.88 -6.44 2.13
N ILE A 54 37.95 -5.42 2.98
CA ILE A 54 37.43 -5.48 4.37
C ILE A 54 36.04 -4.86 4.56
N THR A 55 35.49 -4.22 3.53
CA THR A 55 34.20 -3.53 3.58
C THR A 55 33.09 -4.30 2.87
N TYR A 56 31.85 -4.00 3.26
CA TYR A 56 30.65 -4.55 2.62
C TYR A 56 29.59 -3.46 2.39
N LEU A 57 28.91 -3.55 1.25
CA LEU A 57 27.74 -2.76 0.91
C LEU A 57 26.47 -3.57 1.20
N ARG A 58 25.55 -2.95 1.93
CA ARG A 58 24.26 -3.52 2.29
C ARG A 58 23.16 -2.94 1.40
N ILE A 59 22.35 -3.80 0.78
CA ILE A 59 21.26 -3.38 -0.11
C ILE A 59 19.92 -3.72 0.56
N ARG A 60 19.16 -2.67 0.87
CA ARG A 60 17.81 -2.74 1.48
C ARG A 60 16.78 -2.12 0.55
N GLY A 61 15.58 -2.68 0.53
CA GLY A 61 14.44 -2.05 -0.12
C GLY A 61 13.86 -0.97 0.77
N MET A 62 13.92 0.29 0.34
CA MET A 62 13.19 1.37 0.98
C MET A 62 11.96 1.65 0.12
N TRP A 63 10.78 1.38 0.67
CA TRP A 63 9.52 1.61 -0.02
C TRP A 63 8.89 2.88 0.54
N GLY A 64 8.78 3.90 -0.29
CA GLY A 64 7.96 5.07 0.01
C GLY A 64 6.49 4.76 -0.25
N ILE A 65 5.61 5.26 0.61
CA ILE A 65 4.18 5.30 0.34
C ILE A 65 3.80 6.74 0.00
N GLU A 66 3.00 6.92 -1.05
CA GLU A 66 2.48 8.24 -1.38
C GLU A 66 1.47 8.73 -0.31
N ASN A 67 1.27 10.04 -0.23
CA ASN A 67 0.31 10.64 0.68
C ASN A 67 -1.10 10.03 0.43
N PRO A 68 -1.84 9.62 1.48
CA PRO A 68 -3.19 9.07 1.34
C PRO A 68 -4.14 9.93 0.49
N ILE A 69 -4.04 11.26 0.55
CA ILE A 69 -4.84 12.18 -0.27
C ILE A 69 -4.61 11.89 -1.76
N LYS A 70 -3.35 11.72 -2.16
CA LYS A 70 -2.99 11.39 -3.54
C LYS A 70 -3.40 9.96 -3.90
N VAL A 71 -3.16 9.00 -3.01
CA VAL A 71 -3.52 7.58 -3.22
C VAL A 71 -5.02 7.42 -3.41
N PHE A 72 -5.85 8.13 -2.64
CA PHE A 72 -7.30 8.03 -2.66
C PHE A 72 -8.00 9.13 -3.46
N ASN A 73 -7.28 9.91 -4.27
CA ASN A 73 -7.86 11.00 -5.08
C ASN A 73 -8.98 10.53 -6.04
N TYR A 74 -8.97 9.25 -6.41
CA TYR A 74 -10.00 8.64 -7.27
C TYR A 74 -11.35 8.41 -6.56
N VAL A 75 -11.39 8.43 -5.22
CA VAL A 75 -12.63 8.32 -4.41
C VAL A 75 -12.94 9.61 -3.66
N VAL A 76 -11.92 10.37 -3.29
CA VAL A 76 -12.04 11.65 -2.58
C VAL A 76 -11.26 12.69 -3.38
N PRO A 77 -11.93 13.46 -4.27
CA PRO A 77 -11.26 14.46 -5.08
C PRO A 77 -10.59 15.53 -4.23
N THR A 78 -9.38 15.91 -4.62
CA THR A 78 -8.55 16.89 -3.88
C THR A 78 -9.00 18.34 -4.10
N GLU A 79 -9.86 18.60 -5.11
CA GLU A 79 -10.41 19.94 -5.40
C GLU A 79 -11.52 20.32 -4.42
N GLN A 80 -11.19 20.34 -3.13
CA GLN A 80 -12.06 20.88 -2.10
C GLN A 80 -11.73 22.36 -1.91
N THR A 81 -12.69 23.22 -2.22
CA THR A 81 -12.63 24.68 -2.02
C THR A 81 -12.80 25.10 -0.56
N SER A 82 -12.93 24.13 0.35
CA SER A 82 -13.18 24.35 1.77
C SER A 82 -11.89 24.61 2.55
N GLU A 83 -11.96 25.48 3.56
CA GLU A 83 -10.82 25.83 4.42
C GLU A 83 -10.41 24.62 5.28
N PHE A 84 -11.39 23.79 5.65
CA PHE A 84 -11.15 22.58 6.41
C PHE A 84 -11.93 21.39 5.83
N PHE A 85 -11.28 20.23 5.78
CA PHE A 85 -11.95 18.98 5.43
C PHE A 85 -11.33 17.79 6.17
N VAL A 86 -12.17 16.80 6.47
CA VAL A 86 -11.76 15.52 7.05
C VAL A 86 -12.45 14.41 6.31
N ASN A 87 -11.66 13.42 5.87
CA ASN A 87 -12.15 12.25 5.17
C ASN A 87 -11.69 10.99 5.91
N ALA A 88 -12.62 10.10 6.24
CA ALA A 88 -12.33 8.79 6.78
C ALA A 88 -12.90 7.70 5.87
N ILE A 89 -12.05 6.75 5.49
CA ILE A 89 -12.41 5.60 4.64
C ILE A 89 -12.31 4.34 5.51
N LEU A 90 -13.40 3.58 5.55
CA LEU A 90 -13.52 2.36 6.33
C LEU A 90 -13.98 1.23 5.42
N LEU A 91 -13.44 0.02 5.58
CA LEU A 91 -14.04 -1.15 4.91
C LEU A 91 -15.48 -1.31 5.38
N LYS A 92 -16.38 -1.68 4.46
CA LYS A 92 -17.81 -1.81 4.78
C LYS A 92 -18.04 -2.85 5.87
N GLU A 93 -17.32 -3.97 5.83
CA GLU A 93 -17.31 -4.98 6.88
C GLU A 93 -16.90 -4.41 8.24
N LYS A 94 -15.88 -3.54 8.25
CA LYS A 94 -15.41 -2.89 9.48
C LYS A 94 -16.43 -1.88 10.00
N TYR A 95 -17.03 -1.08 9.12
CA TYR A 95 -18.10 -0.17 9.50
C TYR A 95 -19.27 -0.94 10.14
N LEU A 96 -19.73 -2.02 9.50
CA LEU A 96 -20.83 -2.86 9.99
C LEU A 96 -20.49 -3.61 11.30
N SER A 97 -19.21 -3.79 11.62
CA SER A 97 -18.79 -4.39 12.90
C SER A 97 -19.06 -3.50 14.13
N PHE A 98 -19.31 -2.20 13.93
CA PHE A 98 -19.65 -1.29 15.03
C PHE A 98 -21.12 -1.43 15.46
N PRO A 99 -21.43 -1.13 16.75
CA PRO A 99 -22.80 -1.20 17.26
C PRO A 99 -23.78 -0.41 16.41
N GLU A 100 -24.96 -1.00 16.16
CA GLU A 100 -25.99 -0.38 15.32
C GLU A 100 -26.44 0.98 15.86
N ARG A 101 -26.50 1.13 17.20
CA ARG A 101 -26.82 2.41 17.85
C ARG A 101 -25.85 3.51 17.44
N ASP A 102 -24.55 3.22 17.44
CA ASP A 102 -23.51 4.20 17.13
C ASP A 102 -23.57 4.57 15.65
N ARG A 103 -23.77 3.58 14.77
CA ARG A 103 -23.96 3.83 13.33
C ARG A 103 -25.18 4.70 13.04
N LYS A 104 -26.33 4.40 13.66
CA LYS A 104 -27.56 5.20 13.51
C LYS A 104 -27.40 6.63 14.00
N ASN A 105 -26.69 6.83 15.13
CA ASN A 105 -26.38 8.18 15.62
C ASN A 105 -25.47 8.94 14.65
N LEU A 106 -24.57 8.25 13.96
CA LEU A 106 -23.65 8.86 13.00
C LEU A 106 -24.39 9.20 11.68
N GLU A 107 -25.26 8.30 11.24
CA GLU A 107 -26.13 8.49 10.06
C GLU A 107 -27.16 9.60 10.26
N SER A 108 -27.61 9.88 11.49
CA SER A 108 -28.52 11.00 11.77
C SER A 108 -27.84 12.37 11.75
N LEU A 109 -26.50 12.44 11.76
CA LEU A 109 -25.74 13.68 11.66
C LEU A 109 -25.50 14.15 10.22
N VAL A 110 -25.96 13.36 9.23
CA VAL A 110 -25.81 13.70 7.81
C VAL A 110 -26.48 15.04 7.51
N SER A 111 -25.70 15.94 6.92
CA SER A 111 -26.07 17.32 6.60
C SER A 111 -25.25 17.80 5.40
N ASP A 112 -25.46 19.03 4.94
CA ASP A 112 -24.72 19.57 3.78
C ASP A 112 -23.19 19.59 3.97
N ASN A 113 -22.75 19.65 5.23
CA ASN A 113 -21.35 19.69 5.64
C ASN A 113 -20.78 18.32 6.04
N PHE A 114 -21.64 17.31 6.23
CA PHE A 114 -21.23 15.96 6.63
C PHE A 114 -21.97 14.89 5.82
N LEU A 115 -21.23 14.10 5.06
CA LEU A 115 -21.79 13.05 4.21
C LEU A 115 -21.19 11.67 4.53
N ILE A 116 -22.04 10.67 4.43
CA ILE A 116 -21.69 9.26 4.49
C ILE A 116 -22.02 8.65 3.13
N LYS A 117 -21.05 7.98 2.51
CA LYS A 117 -21.22 7.41 1.18
C LYS A 117 -20.59 6.03 1.08
N ASP A 118 -21.32 5.09 0.50
CA ASP A 118 -20.75 3.83 0.06
C ASP A 118 -19.84 4.07 -1.16
N ILE A 119 -18.59 3.66 -1.06
CA ILE A 119 -17.55 3.79 -2.09
C ILE A 119 -16.88 2.44 -2.36
N LYS A 120 -16.15 2.37 -3.47
CA LYS A 120 -15.34 1.21 -3.83
C LYS A 120 -13.87 1.61 -3.90
N ILE A 121 -13.03 0.93 -3.12
CA ILE A 121 -11.58 1.19 -3.07
C ILE A 121 -10.81 0.03 -3.69
N LYS A 122 -9.66 0.34 -4.29
CA LYS A 122 -8.78 -0.70 -4.85
C LYS A 122 -8.19 -1.56 -3.73
N SER A 123 -8.15 -2.87 -3.93
CA SER A 123 -7.46 -3.76 -3.00
C SER A 123 -5.96 -3.50 -3.01
N PRO A 124 -5.31 -3.39 -1.83
CA PRO A 124 -3.86 -3.20 -1.74
C PRO A 124 -3.09 -4.41 -2.31
N ASN A 125 -3.72 -5.59 -2.31
CA ASN A 125 -3.15 -6.79 -2.89
C ASN A 125 -3.41 -6.85 -4.41
N ASN A 126 -4.62 -6.46 -4.85
CA ASN A 126 -4.99 -6.50 -6.26
C ASN A 126 -5.73 -5.24 -6.71
N PRO A 127 -5.08 -4.32 -7.44
CA PRO A 127 -5.73 -3.09 -7.89
C PRO A 127 -6.93 -3.30 -8.82
N ALA A 128 -7.07 -4.48 -9.47
CA ALA A 128 -8.21 -4.82 -10.30
C ALA A 128 -9.45 -5.22 -9.47
N ILE A 129 -9.26 -5.62 -8.22
CA ILE A 129 -10.34 -5.96 -7.30
C ILE A 129 -10.74 -4.69 -6.54
N LEU A 130 -12.03 -4.38 -6.61
CA LEU A 130 -12.64 -3.30 -5.84
C LEU A 130 -13.27 -3.88 -4.56
N MET A 131 -12.96 -3.26 -3.43
CA MET A 131 -13.49 -3.59 -2.11
C MET A 131 -14.55 -2.56 -1.72
N ASP A 132 -15.64 -3.03 -1.11
CA ASP A 132 -16.68 -2.14 -0.61
C ASP A 132 -16.21 -1.43 0.66
N ALA A 133 -16.39 -0.11 0.68
CA ALA A 133 -15.97 0.77 1.75
C ALA A 133 -17.01 1.87 2.00
N VAL A 134 -16.92 2.51 3.15
CA VAL A 134 -17.74 3.65 3.56
C VAL A 134 -16.83 4.85 3.71
N LEU A 135 -17.18 5.94 3.04
CA LEU A 135 -16.56 7.24 3.16
C LEU A 135 -17.38 8.11 4.10
N LEU A 136 -16.73 8.65 5.13
CA LEU A 136 -17.22 9.71 5.99
C LEU A 136 -16.47 10.98 5.60
N SER A 137 -17.17 12.00 5.13
CA SER A 137 -16.55 13.25 4.67
C SER A 137 -17.20 14.44 5.35
N TYR A 138 -16.38 15.26 5.98
CA TYR A 138 -16.76 16.51 6.63
C TYR A 138 -16.03 17.68 5.97
N LYS A 139 -16.74 18.78 5.73
CA LYS A 139 -16.18 20.02 5.17
C LYS A 139 -16.73 21.24 5.92
N TYR A 140 -15.87 22.23 6.12
CA TYR A 140 -16.19 23.53 6.70
C TYR A 140 -15.54 24.65 5.87
#